data_AF-A0A849RD74-F1
#
_entry.id   AF-A0A849RD74-F1
#
_cell.length_a   1.000
_cell.length_b   1.000
_cell.length_c   1.000
_cell.angle_alpha   90.00
_cell.angle_beta   90.00
_cell.angle_gamma   90.00
#
_symmetry.space_group_name_H-M   'P 1'
#
loop_
_entity.id
_entity.type
_entity.pdbx_description
1 polymer ?
#
loop_
_entity_poly.entity_id
_entity_poly.type
_entity_poly.pdbx_seq_one_letter_code
_entity_poly.pdbx_strand_id
1 'polypeptide(L)'
;MSIRYSPSLKFGLLVSVALSGCTQTRQVTVDYPTADSSDPKSAQSTKAHPFQALPGFQSIDGDDYYVRLISEFDYKGENALKSGCDSLSPNFKKSDLSSALIFSVRNSRLKFNNEAAGYTYQAGSGNCNFKFDAKKQNLTPWMRLDAGKETLVDYSVYSSANSNVDVAGIVNKTTAASSLLAFTGVGMGVAVLGQFAGQWLANNPQTQVAPPPVPSANQSTESHSLPAFVKYTDKDGTLNETVFKVYAVAEGGINILSTDTKPVGELRIYPELTPSLLLKTKADGIPDARDLSLTEISYTPVKSATGDINLQQLIEQSKHPEKPNLTPDWKSYDEVQTNCRKLKLVMKDLGFNKFDRNAFIYYFLANNADWKNYNISPSKVQSEEISAKTLKNYRSKNFDNCLVADDYSVMKAMGLTVNTDSDWTQMGDSSQKKEQFFMPLKSIERQLVAVIKNPNKTEMESQIFPLLNTVKNGDGSVLVQNHLGNFGLEKLLQPASVTPATTDSSTSTVTTSTTTPLTPIPGEGLIINAQQLVQVLSGLMIQELSCARLIPEQLNKPVVTTGILLFTTREGSPRPNGGALEFEFSGGKINRIAFQSPTFRDFEQDVIDHPEVGGCRIDPVFLAKLH
;
A
#
# COMPACT_ATOMS: atom_id res chain seq x y z
N MET A 1 32.94 75.76 -54.99
CA MET A 1 32.09 76.59 -54.12
C MET A 1 32.64 76.52 -52.70
N SER A 2 33.01 77.67 -52.15
CA SER A 2 33.29 77.89 -50.73
C SER A 2 32.00 77.63 -49.92
N ILE A 3 32.08 77.30 -48.63
CA ILE A 3 32.13 78.28 -47.52
C ILE A 3 32.81 77.63 -46.30
N ARG A 4 33.66 78.45 -45.65
CA ARG A 4 34.41 78.22 -44.40
C ARG A 4 33.50 78.39 -43.19
N TYR A 5 33.85 77.80 -42.04
CA TYR A 5 34.13 78.54 -40.80
C TYR A 5 34.74 77.61 -39.74
N SER A 6 36.00 77.86 -39.37
CA SER A 6 36.51 77.64 -38.01
C SER A 6 36.37 78.96 -37.24
N PRO A 7 36.34 78.90 -35.91
CA PRO A 7 37.51 79.43 -35.22
C PRO A 7 38.05 78.49 -34.13
N SER A 8 39.36 78.40 -34.13
CA SER A 8 40.26 78.13 -33.02
C SER A 8 40.03 79.05 -31.81
N LEU A 9 40.24 78.58 -30.57
CA LEU A 9 41.34 79.05 -29.70
C LEU A 9 41.35 78.39 -28.29
N LYS A 10 42.54 77.87 -27.95
CA LYS A 10 43.26 77.90 -26.65
C LYS A 10 42.81 77.05 -25.45
N PHE A 11 43.68 76.05 -25.21
CA PHE A 11 44.50 75.87 -24.00
C PHE A 11 43.77 75.80 -22.65
N GLY A 12 43.71 74.57 -22.13
CA GLY A 12 43.48 74.27 -20.73
C GLY A 12 43.89 72.84 -20.42
N LEU A 13 45.09 72.43 -20.87
CA LEU A 13 45.74 71.19 -20.48
C LEU A 13 46.13 71.34 -19.01
N LEU A 14 45.20 71.06 -18.09
CA LEU A 14 45.56 70.78 -16.71
C LEU A 14 46.09 69.35 -16.66
N VAL A 15 47.41 69.27 -16.82
CA VAL A 15 48.23 68.21 -16.27
C VAL A 15 47.91 68.11 -14.79
N SER A 16 47.11 67.12 -14.42
CA SER A 16 47.25 66.41 -13.15
C SER A 16 47.79 65.02 -13.46
N VAL A 17 49.05 64.99 -13.89
CA VAL A 17 49.90 63.83 -13.61
C VAL A 17 50.13 63.84 -12.10
N ALA A 18 49.50 62.91 -11.38
CA ALA A 18 50.10 62.17 -10.28
C ALA A 18 49.07 61.21 -9.67
N LEU A 19 49.41 59.91 -9.74
CA LEU A 19 48.90 58.82 -8.90
C LEU A 19 47.48 58.31 -9.19
N SER A 20 47.30 57.64 -10.34
CA SER A 20 46.29 56.57 -10.47
C SER A 20 46.97 55.25 -10.83
N GLY A 21 48.00 54.90 -10.06
CA GLY A 21 48.44 53.51 -9.96
C GLY A 21 47.67 52.85 -8.82
N CYS A 22 47.10 51.68 -9.09
CA CYS A 22 46.56 50.71 -8.12
C CYS A 22 45.19 51.04 -7.49
N THR A 23 44.13 50.41 -8.01
CA THR A 23 43.12 49.59 -7.30
C THR A 23 41.88 49.42 -8.19
N GLN A 24 41.78 48.34 -8.96
CA GLN A 24 40.51 47.98 -9.62
C GLN A 24 39.72 47.09 -8.67
N THR A 25 38.87 47.71 -7.87
CA THR A 25 37.91 47.01 -7.01
C THR A 25 36.86 46.32 -7.90
N ARG A 26 36.61 45.03 -7.66
CA ARG A 26 35.67 44.20 -8.43
C ARG A 26 34.38 44.03 -7.64
N GLN A 27 33.24 44.42 -8.23
CA GLN A 27 31.90 44.17 -7.69
C GLN A 27 31.30 42.92 -8.36
N VAL A 28 30.48 42.17 -7.61
CA VAL A 28 29.68 41.08 -8.18
C VAL A 28 28.26 41.60 -8.38
N THR A 29 27.70 41.36 -9.57
CA THR A 29 26.31 41.66 -9.92
C THR A 29 25.58 40.40 -10.38
N VAL A 30 24.26 40.44 -10.31
CA VAL A 30 23.37 39.35 -10.70
C VAL A 30 22.40 39.89 -11.75
N ASP A 31 22.18 39.12 -12.81
CA ASP A 31 21.07 39.39 -13.73
C ASP A 31 19.74 39.01 -13.04
N TYR A 32 18.80 39.94 -12.99
CA TYR A 32 17.47 39.67 -12.45
C TYR A 32 16.71 38.69 -13.37
N PRO A 33 16.15 37.58 -12.85
CA PRO A 33 15.23 36.75 -13.61
C PRO A 33 13.99 37.57 -13.98
N THR A 34 13.74 37.78 -15.27
CA THR A 34 12.54 38.48 -15.76
C THR A 34 11.49 37.47 -16.21
N ALA A 35 10.23 37.72 -15.83
CA ALA A 35 9.11 36.82 -16.11
C ALA A 35 8.52 36.99 -17.53
N ASP A 36 8.98 37.97 -18.30
CA ASP A 36 8.36 38.36 -19.57
C ASP A 36 9.01 37.69 -20.78
N SER A 37 8.20 36.87 -21.46
CA SER A 37 8.52 36.13 -22.69
C SER A 37 8.62 36.99 -23.97
N SER A 38 8.49 38.32 -23.86
CA SER A 38 8.33 39.22 -25.00
C SER A 38 9.60 39.98 -25.42
N ASP A 39 10.70 39.88 -24.67
CA ASP A 39 11.98 40.50 -25.06
C ASP A 39 13.07 39.44 -25.35
N PRO A 40 13.42 39.21 -26.63
CA PRO A 40 14.39 38.21 -27.03
C PRO A 40 15.83 38.52 -26.60
N LYS A 41 16.10 39.68 -25.99
CA LYS A 41 17.42 40.05 -25.42
C LYS A 41 17.47 39.99 -23.88
N SER A 42 16.35 39.79 -23.18
CA SER A 42 16.30 39.70 -21.71
C SER A 42 15.84 38.33 -21.18
N ALA A 43 15.65 37.33 -22.05
CA ALA A 43 15.18 36.00 -21.66
C ALA A 43 16.20 35.23 -20.80
N GLN A 44 16.12 35.37 -19.48
CA GLN A 44 16.74 34.49 -18.50
C GLN A 44 15.67 34.05 -17.48
N SER A 45 15.51 32.77 -17.14
CA SER A 45 15.71 31.47 -17.81
C SER A 45 14.97 30.49 -16.88
N THR A 46 13.68 30.71 -16.63
CA THR A 46 12.89 29.73 -15.88
C THR A 46 12.73 28.51 -16.76
N LYS A 47 13.41 27.41 -16.43
CA LYS A 47 13.32 26.14 -17.15
C LYS A 47 12.23 25.30 -16.53
N ALA A 48 11.22 24.99 -17.33
CA ALA A 48 10.12 24.11 -16.95
C ALA A 48 10.50 22.65 -17.24
N HIS A 49 10.53 21.81 -16.21
CA HIS A 49 10.74 20.36 -16.32
C HIS A 49 9.42 19.63 -16.07
N PRO A 50 8.89 18.87 -17.04
CA PRO A 50 7.64 18.15 -16.85
C PRO A 50 7.83 16.95 -15.90
N PHE A 51 6.79 16.62 -15.13
CA PHE A 51 6.66 15.37 -14.41
C PHE A 51 5.24 14.83 -14.56
N GLN A 52 5.07 13.52 -14.42
CA GLN A 52 3.82 12.81 -14.66
C GLN A 52 3.39 12.04 -13.41
N ALA A 53 2.15 11.57 -13.40
CA ALA A 53 1.66 10.65 -12.37
C ALA A 53 2.52 9.37 -12.29
N LEU A 54 2.59 8.77 -11.09
CA LEU A 54 3.27 7.49 -10.89
C LEU A 54 2.59 6.39 -11.73
N PRO A 55 3.35 5.40 -12.23
CA PRO A 55 2.77 4.31 -13.00
C PRO A 55 1.64 3.60 -12.22
N GLY A 56 0.52 3.32 -12.90
CA GLY A 56 -0.66 2.72 -12.28
C GLY A 56 -1.61 3.72 -11.62
N PHE A 57 -1.27 5.01 -11.53
CA PHE A 57 -2.15 6.08 -11.08
C PHE A 57 -2.62 6.91 -12.29
N GLN A 58 -3.92 7.27 -12.32
CA GLN A 58 -4.50 8.02 -13.43
C GLN A 58 -4.25 9.53 -13.36
N SER A 59 -3.90 10.03 -12.17
CA SER A 59 -3.70 11.44 -11.90
C SER A 59 -2.62 11.71 -10.87
N ILE A 60 -2.01 12.89 -10.93
CA ILE A 60 -1.13 13.44 -9.90
C ILE A 60 -1.98 13.91 -8.73
N ASP A 61 -1.88 13.22 -7.60
CA ASP A 61 -2.36 13.72 -6.31
C ASP A 61 -1.22 14.48 -5.62
N GLY A 62 -1.54 15.58 -4.94
CA GLY A 62 -0.57 16.29 -4.13
C GLY A 62 -0.06 15.48 -2.92
N ASP A 63 -0.65 14.33 -2.63
CA ASP A 63 -0.21 13.33 -1.64
C ASP A 63 0.69 12.23 -2.22
N ASP A 64 1.07 12.32 -3.52
CA ASP A 64 1.89 11.32 -4.18
C ASP A 64 3.39 11.54 -3.99
N TYR A 65 3.80 12.81 -3.92
CA TYR A 65 5.20 13.20 -3.91
C TYR A 65 5.54 14.07 -2.71
N TYR A 66 6.81 14.05 -2.34
CA TYR A 66 7.47 15.10 -1.59
C TYR A 66 8.24 16.00 -2.53
N VAL A 67 8.32 17.28 -2.18
CA VAL A 67 9.12 18.29 -2.85
C VAL A 67 10.05 18.97 -1.86
N ARG A 68 11.29 19.22 -2.27
CA ARG A 68 12.21 20.14 -1.59
C ARG A 68 12.78 21.14 -2.58
N LEU A 69 13.12 22.34 -2.10
CA LEU A 69 13.77 23.37 -2.90
C LEU A 69 15.25 23.44 -2.56
N ILE A 70 16.11 23.46 -3.58
CA ILE A 70 17.56 23.50 -3.45
C ILE A 70 18.10 24.74 -4.14
N SER A 71 19.08 25.38 -3.51
CA SER A 71 19.95 26.40 -4.10
C SER A 71 21.34 25.80 -4.32
N GLU A 72 21.86 25.86 -5.55
CA GLU A 72 23.16 25.32 -5.92
C GLU A 72 23.88 26.27 -6.87
N PHE A 73 25.17 26.53 -6.63
CA PHE A 73 25.98 27.39 -7.47
C PHE A 73 26.90 26.56 -8.35
N ASP A 74 26.79 26.75 -9.67
CA ASP A 74 27.66 26.14 -10.67
C ASP A 74 28.72 27.15 -11.12
N TYR A 75 29.98 26.86 -10.81
CA TYR A 75 31.11 27.74 -11.14
C TYR A 75 31.47 27.62 -12.61
N LYS A 76 31.39 28.72 -13.38
CA LYS A 76 31.71 28.72 -14.82
C LYS A 76 33.14 29.15 -15.15
N GLY A 77 34.05 29.10 -14.18
CA GLY A 77 35.47 29.28 -14.45
C GLY A 77 36.36 29.13 -13.22
N GLU A 78 37.32 28.22 -13.27
CA GLU A 78 38.33 28.05 -12.20
C GLU A 78 39.25 29.27 -12.03
N ASN A 79 39.26 30.21 -12.99
CA ASN A 79 40.25 31.29 -13.08
C ASN A 79 39.68 32.72 -13.24
N ALA A 80 38.35 32.91 -13.27
CA ALA A 80 37.77 34.25 -13.52
C ALA A 80 38.08 35.26 -12.39
N LEU A 81 38.09 34.78 -11.14
CA LEU A 81 38.42 35.60 -9.97
C LEU A 81 39.90 35.51 -9.56
N LYS A 82 40.62 34.43 -9.93
CA LYS A 82 42.01 34.15 -9.50
C LYS A 82 43.12 34.56 -10.50
N SER A 83 42.81 34.98 -11.72
CA SER A 83 43.85 35.34 -12.70
C SER A 83 44.70 36.53 -12.22
N GLY A 84 45.98 36.28 -11.91
CA GLY A 84 47.00 37.32 -11.65
C GLY A 84 47.33 37.64 -10.19
N CYS A 85 47.23 36.69 -9.26
CA CYS A 85 47.41 36.93 -7.82
C CYS A 85 48.39 35.94 -7.15
N ASP A 86 49.53 36.45 -6.65
CA ASP A 86 50.58 35.65 -5.97
C ASP A 86 50.57 35.76 -4.43
N SER A 87 49.69 36.58 -3.83
CA SER A 87 49.61 36.70 -2.36
C SER A 87 48.18 36.94 -1.86
N LEU A 88 47.72 36.06 -0.97
CA LEU A 88 46.47 36.18 -0.22
C LEU A 88 46.77 36.84 1.15
N SER A 89 46.03 37.89 1.51
CA SER A 89 46.05 38.48 2.86
C SER A 89 44.76 38.12 3.61
N PRO A 90 44.80 37.67 4.88
CA PRO A 90 43.64 37.05 5.54
C PRO A 90 42.66 37.99 6.26
N ASN A 91 42.89 39.32 6.28
CA ASN A 91 42.12 40.23 7.13
C ASN A 91 41.27 41.23 6.33
N PHE A 92 39.94 41.05 6.34
CA PHE A 92 38.95 41.97 5.77
C PHE A 92 38.53 43.05 6.80
N LYS A 93 38.31 44.29 6.35
CA LYS A 93 37.87 45.43 7.16
C LYS A 93 36.41 45.78 6.87
N LYS A 94 35.74 46.46 7.81
CA LYS A 94 34.33 46.89 7.69
C LYS A 94 34.04 47.84 6.50
N SER A 95 35.08 48.42 5.89
CA SER A 95 35.01 49.29 4.71
C SER A 95 35.12 48.54 3.37
N ASP A 96 35.26 47.22 3.38
CA ASP A 96 35.47 46.41 2.19
C ASP A 96 34.17 46.22 1.40
N LEU A 97 34.26 46.05 0.07
CA LEU A 97 33.11 45.80 -0.79
C LEU A 97 32.49 44.45 -0.41
N SER A 98 31.17 44.43 -0.24
CA SER A 98 30.47 43.17 0.01
C SER A 98 29.17 43.08 -0.77
N SER A 99 28.83 41.85 -1.18
CA SER A 99 27.56 41.53 -1.83
C SER A 99 27.04 40.19 -1.33
N ALA A 100 25.72 40.07 -1.18
CA ALA A 100 25.08 38.81 -0.88
C ALA A 100 23.72 38.72 -1.56
N LEU A 101 23.34 37.52 -1.97
CA LEU A 101 21.99 37.20 -2.39
C LEU A 101 21.32 36.40 -1.27
N ILE A 102 20.23 36.93 -0.72
CA ILE A 102 19.48 36.28 0.37
C ILE A 102 18.10 35.90 -0.14
N PHE A 103 17.69 34.66 0.13
CA PHE A 103 16.34 34.15 -0.11
C PHE A 103 15.53 34.21 1.17
N SER A 104 14.31 34.74 1.10
CA SER A 104 13.27 34.62 2.12
C SER A 104 12.23 33.62 1.65
N VAL A 105 12.18 32.46 2.30
CA VAL A 105 11.31 31.33 1.93
C VAL A 105 10.17 31.22 2.92
N ARG A 106 8.93 31.26 2.46
CA ARG A 106 7.74 31.27 3.30
C ARG A 106 6.72 30.24 2.84
N ASN A 107 6.11 29.52 3.77
CA ASN A 107 4.95 28.68 3.51
C ASN A 107 3.93 28.86 4.64
N SER A 108 2.80 29.50 4.33
CA SER A 108 1.79 29.87 5.32
C SER A 108 1.07 28.65 5.91
N ARG A 109 0.71 27.68 5.07
CA ARG A 109 0.03 26.43 5.46
C ARG A 109 0.85 25.63 6.46
N LEU A 110 2.15 25.62 6.27
CA LEU A 110 3.10 24.94 7.12
C LEU A 110 3.65 25.80 8.27
N LYS A 111 3.33 27.10 8.30
CA LYS A 111 3.94 28.08 9.21
C LYS A 111 5.48 28.09 9.11
N PHE A 112 6.00 27.88 7.90
CA PHE A 112 7.42 27.91 7.61
C PHE A 112 7.88 29.32 7.27
N ASN A 113 8.99 29.75 7.85
CA ASN A 113 9.73 30.93 7.41
C ASN A 113 11.22 30.67 7.59
N ASN A 114 12.00 30.84 6.53
CA ASN A 114 13.45 30.66 6.56
C ASN A 114 14.15 31.71 5.70
N GLU A 115 15.34 32.10 6.11
CA GLU A 115 16.22 32.97 5.33
C GLU A 115 17.55 32.25 5.07
N ALA A 116 17.95 32.19 3.80
CA ALA A 116 19.14 31.46 3.36
C ALA A 116 19.97 32.28 2.39
N ALA A 117 21.30 32.21 2.51
CA ALA A 117 22.21 32.90 1.61
C ALA A 117 22.50 32.03 0.37
N GLY A 118 22.18 32.54 -0.83
CA GLY A 118 22.51 31.90 -2.10
C GLY A 118 24.01 31.98 -2.41
N TYR A 119 24.58 33.18 -2.28
CA TYR A 119 26.02 33.39 -2.29
C TYR A 119 26.40 34.60 -1.43
N THR A 120 27.66 34.66 -1.05
CA THR A 120 28.26 35.80 -0.35
C THR A 120 29.60 36.14 -0.96
N TYR A 121 29.86 37.42 -1.11
CA TYR A 121 31.07 37.97 -1.71
C TYR A 121 31.59 39.10 -0.83
N GLN A 122 32.89 39.07 -0.53
CA GLN A 122 33.61 40.13 0.17
C GLN A 122 34.91 40.39 -0.57
N ALA A 123 35.26 41.67 -0.78
CA ALA A 123 36.49 42.07 -1.45
C ALA A 123 37.09 43.31 -0.78
N GLY A 124 38.35 43.21 -0.34
CA GLY A 124 39.12 44.32 0.22
C GLY A 124 39.79 45.20 -0.82
N SER A 125 40.49 46.23 -0.35
CA SER A 125 41.32 47.08 -1.22
C SER A 125 42.48 46.29 -1.84
N GLY A 126 42.44 46.12 -3.18
CA GLY A 126 43.44 45.40 -3.96
C GLY A 126 42.86 44.22 -4.76
N ASN A 127 43.43 43.94 -5.93
CA ASN A 127 42.89 42.99 -6.93
C ASN A 127 42.78 41.51 -6.44
N CYS A 128 43.32 41.17 -5.27
CA CYS A 128 43.57 39.80 -4.84
C CYS A 128 43.05 39.43 -3.43
N ASN A 129 42.35 40.33 -2.75
CA ASN A 129 41.78 40.06 -1.43
C ASN A 129 40.26 39.91 -1.55
N PHE A 130 39.78 38.71 -1.92
CA PHE A 130 38.34 38.44 -1.99
C PHE A 130 37.98 37.06 -1.42
N LYS A 131 36.75 36.93 -0.93
CA LYS A 131 36.13 35.69 -0.47
C LYS A 131 34.77 35.55 -1.16
N PHE A 132 34.57 34.46 -1.88
CA PHE A 132 33.28 34.07 -2.44
C PHE A 132 32.87 32.74 -1.80
N ASP A 133 31.70 32.71 -1.17
CA ASP A 133 31.12 31.50 -0.57
C ASP A 133 29.74 31.27 -1.17
N ALA A 134 29.60 30.19 -1.93
CA ALA A 134 28.34 29.72 -2.49
C ALA A 134 28.30 28.20 -2.31
N LYS A 135 27.47 27.74 -1.37
CA LYS A 135 27.30 26.33 -1.03
C LYS A 135 25.95 25.83 -1.52
N LYS A 136 25.90 24.56 -1.89
CA LYS A 136 24.64 23.85 -2.06
C LYS A 136 23.87 23.86 -0.74
N GLN A 137 22.64 24.36 -0.73
CA GLN A 137 21.81 24.49 0.46
C GLN A 137 20.37 24.10 0.17
N ASN A 138 19.74 23.43 1.12
CA ASN A 138 18.31 23.17 1.08
C ASN A 138 17.58 24.42 1.57
N LEU A 139 16.73 24.99 0.71
CA LEU A 139 15.90 26.16 1.02
C LEU A 139 14.64 25.77 1.81
N THR A 140 14.18 24.52 1.62
CA THR A 140 13.05 23.93 2.35
C THR A 140 13.41 22.52 2.83
N PRO A 141 12.74 21.99 3.88
CA PRO A 141 12.75 20.55 4.12
C PRO A 141 11.96 19.81 3.03
N TRP A 142 11.92 18.48 3.10
CA TRP A 142 10.96 17.69 2.34
C TRP A 142 9.53 17.99 2.81
N MET A 143 8.67 18.37 1.88
CA MET A 143 7.27 18.71 2.14
C MET A 143 6.38 17.92 1.18
N ARG A 144 5.20 17.48 1.64
CA ARG A 144 4.20 16.89 0.76
C ARG A 144 3.83 17.88 -0.36
N LEU A 145 3.67 17.40 -1.60
CA LEU A 145 3.53 18.23 -2.80
C LEU A 145 2.36 19.22 -2.72
N ASP A 146 1.22 18.80 -2.16
CA ASP A 146 0.05 19.67 -1.92
C ASP A 146 0.35 20.86 -1.00
N ALA A 147 1.22 20.69 -0.01
CA ALA A 147 1.63 21.75 0.91
C ALA A 147 2.80 22.56 0.33
N GLY A 148 3.73 21.89 -0.34
CA GLY A 148 4.92 22.50 -0.92
C GLY A 148 4.59 23.51 -2.03
N LYS A 149 3.55 23.26 -2.83
CA LYS A 149 3.13 24.16 -3.94
C LYS A 149 2.78 25.59 -3.50
N GLU A 150 2.48 25.80 -2.22
CA GLU A 150 2.12 27.10 -1.64
C GLU A 150 3.34 27.88 -1.12
N THR A 151 4.55 27.35 -1.29
CA THR A 151 5.77 28.00 -0.85
C THR A 151 6.13 29.17 -1.76
N LEU A 152 6.36 30.32 -1.15
CA LEU A 152 6.79 31.56 -1.78
C LEU A 152 8.27 31.79 -1.50
N VAL A 153 9.01 32.28 -2.50
CA VAL A 153 10.43 32.59 -2.39
C VAL A 153 10.66 34.00 -2.88
N ASP A 154 11.01 34.88 -1.96
CA ASP A 154 11.49 36.22 -2.28
C ASP A 154 13.02 36.23 -2.25
N TYR A 155 13.64 37.07 -3.05
CA TYR A 155 15.09 37.27 -3.04
C TYR A 155 15.43 38.76 -2.95
N SER A 156 16.49 39.05 -2.20
CA SER A 156 17.05 40.39 -2.02
C SER A 156 18.54 40.36 -2.31
N VAL A 157 18.99 41.29 -3.17
CA VAL A 157 20.41 41.50 -3.43
C VAL A 157 20.90 42.63 -2.53
N TYR A 158 21.88 42.33 -1.68
CA TYR A 158 22.57 43.32 -0.86
C TYR A 158 23.91 43.64 -1.51
N SER A 159 24.22 44.93 -1.61
CA SER A 159 25.55 45.41 -2.00
C SER A 159 25.94 46.59 -1.12
N SER A 160 27.10 46.54 -0.48
CA SER A 160 27.63 47.65 0.31
C SER A 160 28.83 48.25 -0.41
N ALA A 161 28.61 49.35 -1.13
CA ALA A 161 29.70 50.18 -1.64
C ALA A 161 30.31 51.08 -0.55
N ASN A 162 29.63 51.29 0.59
CA ASN A 162 30.09 52.13 1.70
C ASN A 162 29.67 51.58 3.08
N SER A 163 30.63 50.94 3.76
CA SER A 163 30.89 50.78 5.21
C SER A 163 29.81 50.58 6.30
N ASN A 164 28.51 50.53 6.02
CA ASN A 164 27.48 50.44 7.08
C ASN A 164 26.70 49.12 7.18
N VAL A 165 26.91 48.16 6.27
CA VAL A 165 26.20 46.88 6.29
C VAL A 165 27.17 45.76 6.65
N ASP A 166 26.96 45.15 7.82
CA ASP A 166 27.66 43.93 8.23
C ASP A 166 27.04 42.72 7.53
N VAL A 167 27.37 42.54 6.24
CA VAL A 167 26.92 41.38 5.45
C VAL A 167 27.41 40.08 6.09
N ALA A 168 28.58 40.07 6.77
CA ALA A 168 29.04 38.90 7.52
C ALA A 168 28.12 38.55 8.70
N GLY A 169 27.59 39.56 9.40
CA GLY A 169 26.60 39.39 10.48
C GLY A 169 25.24 38.89 10.00
N ILE A 170 24.78 39.33 8.82
CA ILE A 170 23.54 38.83 8.19
C ILE A 170 23.72 37.38 7.74
N VAL A 171 24.87 37.08 7.13
CA VAL A 171 25.23 35.74 6.63
C VAL A 171 25.42 34.75 7.76
N ASN A 172 26.07 35.12 8.86
CA ASN A 172 26.24 34.21 10.01
C ASN A 172 24.90 33.86 10.67
N LYS A 173 23.95 34.80 10.74
CA LYS A 173 22.60 34.56 11.27
C LYS A 173 21.76 33.67 10.34
N THR A 174 21.85 33.88 9.02
CA THR A 174 21.12 33.09 8.01
C THR A 174 21.72 31.69 7.80
N THR A 175 23.04 31.54 7.92
CA THR A 175 23.73 30.24 7.79
C THR A 175 23.41 29.31 8.97
N ALA A 176 23.23 29.84 10.18
CA ALA A 176 22.78 29.06 11.34
C ALA A 176 21.38 28.47 11.12
N ALA A 177 20.44 29.26 10.58
CA ALA A 177 19.09 28.79 10.24
C ALA A 177 19.08 27.76 9.10
N SER A 178 19.91 27.98 8.08
CA SER A 178 20.04 27.09 6.91
C SER A 178 20.71 25.74 7.24
N SER A 179 21.65 25.73 8.19
CA SER A 179 22.28 24.48 8.67
C SER A 179 21.29 23.53 9.34
N LEU A 180 20.20 24.03 9.92
CA LEU A 180 19.13 23.19 10.49
C LEU A 180 18.34 22.44 9.42
N LEU A 181 18.23 22.97 8.20
CA LEU A 181 17.56 22.31 7.07
C LEU A 181 18.43 21.22 6.41
N ALA A 182 19.75 21.38 6.44
CA ALA A 182 20.71 20.37 5.97
C ALA A 182 20.65 19.08 6.80
N PHE A 183 20.13 19.15 8.02
CA PHE A 183 19.87 18.00 8.88
C PHE A 183 18.47 17.41 8.72
N THR A 184 17.71 17.62 7.65
CA THR A 184 16.38 16.99 7.48
C THR A 184 16.40 15.81 6.49
N GLY A 185 17.11 14.75 6.88
CA GLY A 185 16.97 13.44 6.26
C GLY A 185 15.73 12.77 6.84
N VAL A 186 14.76 12.45 6.00
CA VAL A 186 13.51 11.76 6.34
C VAL A 186 12.63 12.53 7.34
N GLY A 187 11.59 13.20 6.85
CA GLY A 187 10.29 13.15 7.53
C GLY A 187 9.95 14.14 8.66
N MET A 188 10.68 15.24 8.86
CA MET A 188 10.07 16.39 9.57
C MET A 188 9.43 17.35 8.57
N GLY A 189 8.17 17.06 8.23
CA GLY A 189 7.31 18.10 7.70
C GLY A 189 7.25 19.28 8.67
N VAL A 190 7.15 20.50 8.15
CA VAL A 190 7.21 21.72 8.96
C VAL A 190 6.10 21.78 10.04
N ALA A 191 5.02 21.00 9.94
CA ALA A 191 4.05 20.86 11.03
C ALA A 191 4.70 20.43 12.37
N VAL A 192 5.79 19.65 12.31
CA VAL A 192 6.62 19.28 13.45
C VAL A 192 7.51 20.44 13.89
N LEU A 193 8.14 21.17 12.95
CA LEU A 193 8.91 22.38 13.28
C LEU A 193 8.04 23.42 13.98
N GLY A 194 6.76 23.60 13.64
CA GLY A 194 5.87 24.51 14.36
C GLY A 194 5.60 24.12 15.82
N GLN A 195 5.49 22.83 16.12
CA GLN A 195 5.20 22.31 17.48
C GLN A 195 6.47 22.13 18.34
N PHE A 196 7.61 21.84 17.71
CA PHE A 196 8.91 21.65 18.36
C PHE A 196 9.77 22.93 18.39
N ALA A 197 9.63 23.86 17.43
CA ALA A 197 10.24 25.18 17.52
C ALA A 197 9.68 25.98 18.71
N GLY A 198 8.43 25.72 19.13
CA GLY A 198 7.88 26.27 20.37
C GLY A 198 8.66 25.84 21.63
N GLN A 199 9.26 24.64 21.63
CA GLN A 199 10.15 24.18 22.70
C GLN A 199 11.59 24.68 22.52
N TRP A 200 12.08 24.85 21.29
CA TRP A 200 13.39 25.44 21.03
C TRP A 200 13.44 26.93 21.40
N LEU A 201 12.44 27.73 21.01
CA LEU A 201 12.28 29.13 21.40
C LEU A 201 12.11 29.28 22.93
N ALA A 202 11.48 28.30 23.59
CA ALA A 202 11.35 28.30 25.05
C ALA A 202 12.64 27.88 25.79
N ASN A 203 13.46 27.01 25.20
CA ASN A 203 14.67 26.47 25.83
C ASN A 203 15.97 27.21 25.44
N ASN A 204 15.92 28.15 24.48
CA ASN A 204 17.02 29.06 24.15
C ASN A 204 16.58 30.53 24.30
N PRO A 205 16.57 31.09 25.52
CA PRO A 205 16.13 32.48 25.77
C PRO A 205 17.07 33.58 25.20
N GLN A 206 18.04 33.28 24.33
CA GLN A 206 19.02 34.26 23.86
C GLN A 206 18.78 34.89 22.48
N THR A 207 17.63 34.70 21.82
CA THR A 207 17.37 35.34 20.50
C THR A 207 16.01 36.03 20.35
N GLN A 208 15.50 36.64 21.42
CA GLN A 208 14.58 37.79 21.28
C GLN A 208 15.26 39.05 21.82
N VAL A 209 16.10 39.65 20.99
CA VAL A 209 16.37 41.09 21.07
C VAL A 209 15.57 41.69 19.94
N ALA A 210 14.59 42.53 20.27
CA ALA A 210 13.86 43.35 19.31
C ALA A 210 14.86 44.01 18.35
N PRO A 211 14.61 44.04 17.02
CA PRO A 211 15.54 44.66 16.10
C PRO A 211 15.71 46.14 16.51
N PRO A 212 16.95 46.62 16.77
CA PRO A 212 17.16 48.05 16.91
C PRO A 212 16.74 48.72 15.60
N PRO A 213 16.15 49.93 15.64
CA PRO A 213 15.76 50.64 14.43
C PRO A 213 17.00 50.83 13.55
N VAL A 214 16.94 50.27 12.34
CA VAL A 214 18.02 50.40 11.35
C VAL A 214 18.06 51.86 10.90
N PRO A 215 19.16 52.60 11.08
CA PRO A 215 19.28 53.95 10.55
C PRO A 215 19.30 53.88 9.02
N SER A 216 18.55 54.80 8.40
CA SER A 216 18.45 55.02 6.96
C SER A 216 19.80 55.43 6.37
N ALA A 217 20.62 54.45 5.99
CA ALA A 217 21.84 54.64 5.21
C ALA A 217 21.62 54.05 3.82
N ASN A 218 21.39 54.90 2.80
CA ASN A 218 21.28 54.60 1.37
C ASN A 218 21.40 53.11 1.00
N GLN A 219 20.30 52.37 1.17
CA GLN A 219 20.20 50.95 0.86
C GLN A 219 19.56 50.83 -0.53
N SER A 220 20.25 50.25 -1.50
CA SER A 220 19.61 49.74 -2.72
C SER A 220 19.18 48.30 -2.45
N THR A 221 18.09 48.12 -1.72
CA THR A 221 17.51 46.80 -1.46
C THR A 221 16.35 46.58 -2.44
N GLU A 222 16.61 45.93 -3.56
CA GLU A 222 15.55 45.50 -4.48
C GLU A 222 15.13 44.08 -4.08
N SER A 223 13.87 43.93 -3.65
CA SER A 223 13.27 42.64 -3.29
C SER A 223 12.32 42.21 -4.39
N HIS A 224 12.44 40.96 -4.83
CA HIS A 224 11.66 40.39 -5.92
C HIS A 224 11.17 38.99 -5.56
N SER A 225 10.07 38.56 -6.15
CA SER A 225 9.51 37.22 -5.94
C SER A 225 9.81 36.29 -7.11
N LEU A 226 10.19 35.05 -6.80
CA LEU A 226 10.36 33.99 -7.80
C LEU A 226 9.01 33.43 -8.25
N PRO A 227 8.91 32.91 -9.49
CA PRO A 227 7.74 32.16 -9.91
C PRO A 227 7.56 30.89 -9.06
N ALA A 228 6.32 30.44 -8.92
CA ALA A 228 6.02 29.17 -8.22
C ALA A 228 6.84 28.02 -8.82
N PHE A 229 7.57 27.28 -7.97
CA PHE A 229 8.48 26.22 -8.42
C PHE A 229 7.75 24.93 -8.82
N VAL A 230 6.51 24.73 -8.40
CA VAL A 230 5.67 23.59 -8.80
C VAL A 230 4.34 24.10 -9.31
N LYS A 231 3.90 23.56 -10.44
CA LYS A 231 2.52 23.65 -10.94
C LYS A 231 2.10 22.26 -11.38
N TYR A 232 0.90 21.80 -11.04
CA TYR A 232 0.38 20.54 -11.57
C TYR A 232 -1.11 20.60 -11.77
N THR A 233 -1.56 19.80 -12.73
CA THR A 233 -2.95 19.48 -13.02
C THR A 233 -3.15 17.99 -12.79
N ASP A 234 -4.35 17.49 -13.07
CA ASP A 234 -4.66 16.08 -12.84
C ASP A 234 -3.70 15.13 -13.56
N LYS A 235 -3.17 15.44 -14.76
CA LYS A 235 -2.33 14.50 -15.52
C LYS A 235 -0.85 14.85 -15.58
N ASP A 236 -0.57 16.14 -15.73
CA ASP A 236 0.78 16.63 -15.96
C ASP A 236 1.15 17.72 -14.95
N GLY A 237 2.40 17.68 -14.52
CA GLY A 237 3.03 18.63 -13.63
C GLY A 237 4.27 19.27 -14.25
N THR A 238 4.66 20.42 -13.71
CA THR A 238 5.82 21.20 -14.13
C THR A 238 6.59 21.69 -12.92
N LEU A 239 7.90 21.43 -12.94
CA LEU A 239 8.89 21.91 -12.01
C LEU A 239 9.67 23.07 -12.62
N ASN A 240 9.59 24.25 -12.02
CA ASN A 240 10.26 25.45 -12.51
C ASN A 240 11.61 25.63 -11.82
N GLU A 241 12.69 25.52 -12.59
CA GLU A 241 14.04 25.88 -12.19
C GLU A 241 14.32 27.34 -12.57
N THR A 242 14.77 28.15 -11.62
CA THR A 242 15.23 29.53 -11.87
C THR A 242 16.74 29.60 -11.85
N VAL A 243 17.33 30.27 -12.85
CA VAL A 243 18.78 30.44 -12.98
C VAL A 243 19.13 31.91 -12.89
N PHE A 244 20.02 32.25 -11.96
CA PHE A 244 20.63 33.57 -11.83
C PHE A 244 22.04 33.53 -12.39
N LYS A 245 22.35 34.38 -13.38
CA LYS A 245 23.72 34.52 -13.87
C LYS A 245 24.46 35.54 -13.03
N VAL A 246 25.63 35.16 -12.55
CA VAL A 246 26.47 35.96 -11.66
C VAL A 246 27.72 36.41 -12.40
N TYR A 247 27.98 37.72 -12.40
CA TYR A 247 29.09 38.33 -13.12
C TYR A 247 29.94 39.20 -12.20
N ALA A 248 31.22 39.33 -12.54
CA ALA A 248 32.13 40.31 -11.96
C ALA A 248 32.20 41.55 -12.86
N VAL A 249 32.12 42.73 -12.25
CA VAL A 249 32.18 44.06 -12.88
C VAL A 249 33.31 44.86 -12.23
N ALA A 250 34.12 45.56 -13.03
CA ALA A 250 35.15 46.48 -12.52
C ALA A 250 34.55 47.86 -12.18
N GLU A 251 34.96 48.46 -11.07
CA GLU A 251 34.43 49.75 -10.60
C GLU A 251 34.67 50.88 -11.62
N GLY A 252 33.61 51.63 -11.96
CA GLY A 252 33.67 52.80 -12.87
C GLY A 252 32.84 52.68 -14.17
N GLY A 253 32.27 51.52 -14.48
CA GLY A 253 31.44 51.32 -15.66
C GLY A 253 29.99 50.99 -15.31
N ILE A 254 29.13 51.99 -15.14
CA ILE A 254 27.66 51.78 -15.21
C ILE A 254 27.30 51.64 -16.70
N ASN A 255 27.75 50.54 -17.30
CA ASN A 255 27.35 50.13 -18.64
C ASN A 255 27.28 48.61 -18.64
N ILE A 256 26.10 48.08 -18.35
CA ILE A 256 25.74 46.64 -18.42
C ILE A 256 25.93 46.09 -19.86
N LEU A 257 26.21 46.97 -20.83
CA LEU A 257 26.46 46.68 -22.23
C LEU A 257 27.95 46.76 -22.65
N SER A 258 28.89 47.02 -21.75
CA SER A 258 30.33 47.04 -22.10
C SER A 258 30.99 45.67 -21.93
N THR A 259 31.99 45.42 -22.79
CA THR A 259 32.79 44.19 -22.96
C THR A 259 33.59 43.71 -21.73
N ASP A 260 33.41 44.32 -20.55
CA ASP A 260 34.23 44.07 -19.35
C ASP A 260 33.56 43.18 -18.29
N THR A 261 32.35 42.67 -18.53
CA THR A 261 31.68 41.72 -17.62
C THR A 261 32.25 40.31 -17.75
N LYS A 262 32.82 39.76 -16.68
CA LYS A 262 33.30 38.36 -16.65
C LYS A 262 32.29 37.45 -15.95
N PRO A 263 31.81 36.35 -16.58
CA PRO A 263 30.92 35.41 -15.91
C PRO A 263 31.66 34.69 -14.78
N VAL A 264 31.05 34.65 -13.60
CA VAL A 264 31.56 33.93 -12.42
C VAL A 264 30.92 32.54 -12.34
N GLY A 265 29.62 32.46 -12.61
CA GLY A 265 28.86 31.20 -12.54
C GLY A 265 27.37 31.41 -12.64
N GLU A 266 26.63 30.34 -12.39
CA GLU A 266 25.17 30.32 -12.38
C GLU A 266 24.65 29.78 -11.05
N LEU A 267 23.84 30.57 -10.35
CA LEU A 267 23.10 30.10 -9.20
C LEU A 267 21.77 29.52 -9.67
N ARG A 268 21.54 28.24 -9.42
CA ARG A 268 20.35 27.49 -9.80
C ARG A 268 19.49 27.26 -8.58
N ILE A 269 18.21 27.57 -8.70
CA ILE A 269 17.18 27.23 -7.72
C ILE A 269 16.22 26.27 -8.39
N TYR A 270 16.17 25.05 -7.90
CA TYR A 270 15.36 24.00 -8.51
C TYR A 270 14.67 23.13 -7.46
N PRO A 271 13.44 22.67 -7.73
CA PRO A 271 12.75 21.71 -6.89
C PRO A 271 13.21 20.28 -7.22
N GLU A 272 13.22 19.42 -6.22
CA GLU A 272 13.44 17.97 -6.35
C GLU A 272 12.21 17.22 -5.84
N LEU A 273 11.82 16.16 -6.54
CA LEU A 273 10.70 15.29 -6.16
C LEU A 273 11.18 13.91 -5.71
N THR A 274 10.52 13.35 -4.70
CA THR A 274 10.64 11.93 -4.35
C THR A 274 9.27 11.37 -3.93
N PRO A 275 8.89 10.14 -4.31
CA PRO A 275 7.60 9.56 -3.96
C PRO A 275 7.57 8.93 -2.56
N SER A 276 8.72 8.79 -1.89
CA SER A 276 8.79 8.27 -0.51
C SER A 276 10.03 8.77 0.21
N LEU A 277 9.92 8.91 1.53
CA LEU A 277 11.06 9.19 2.43
C LEU A 277 11.43 7.96 3.29
N LEU A 278 10.50 7.02 3.50
CA LEU A 278 10.72 5.84 4.34
C LEU A 278 11.08 4.58 3.53
N LEU A 279 10.69 4.53 2.27
CA LEU A 279 10.73 3.34 1.43
C LEU A 279 11.72 3.51 0.29
N LYS A 280 12.25 2.40 -0.18
CA LYS A 280 13.10 2.38 -1.38
C LYS A 280 12.20 2.50 -2.61
N THR A 281 12.64 3.25 -3.61
CA THR A 281 11.94 3.34 -4.89
C THR A 281 12.42 2.26 -5.85
N LYS A 282 11.48 1.61 -6.55
CA LYS A 282 11.77 0.68 -7.64
C LYS A 282 12.22 1.44 -8.89
N ALA A 283 12.67 0.69 -9.89
CA ALA A 283 13.05 1.23 -11.20
C ALA A 283 11.89 1.94 -11.93
N ASP A 284 10.64 1.58 -11.63
CA ASP A 284 9.42 2.23 -12.15
C ASP A 284 9.05 3.51 -11.38
N GLY A 285 9.81 3.88 -10.35
CA GLY A 285 9.55 5.03 -9.49
C GLY A 285 8.53 4.79 -8.39
N ILE A 286 7.90 3.62 -8.30
CA ILE A 286 6.94 3.33 -7.22
C ILE A 286 7.70 2.91 -5.95
N PRO A 287 7.31 3.42 -4.76
CA PRO A 287 7.86 2.93 -3.50
C PRO A 287 7.62 1.42 -3.30
N ASP A 288 8.66 0.66 -2.94
CA ASP A 288 8.56 -0.74 -2.53
C ASP A 288 8.41 -0.84 -1.03
N ALA A 289 7.30 -1.40 -0.57
CA ALA A 289 7.09 -1.67 0.84
C ALA A 289 7.28 -3.15 1.18
N ARG A 290 7.70 -4.01 0.22
CA ARG A 290 7.99 -5.42 0.49
C ARG A 290 9.20 -5.59 1.41
N ASP A 291 9.23 -6.71 2.11
CA ASP A 291 10.34 -7.14 2.98
C ASP A 291 10.67 -6.16 4.13
N LEU A 292 9.68 -5.36 4.56
CA LEU A 292 9.78 -4.52 5.74
C LEU A 292 9.00 -5.15 6.91
N SER A 293 9.30 -4.67 8.11
CA SER A 293 8.56 -4.96 9.33
C SER A 293 8.15 -3.68 10.05
N LEU A 294 7.16 -3.78 10.94
CA LEU A 294 6.75 -2.65 11.79
C LEU A 294 7.94 -2.11 12.59
N THR A 295 8.79 -3.00 13.07
CA THR A 295 10.02 -2.66 13.81
C THR A 295 10.95 -1.82 12.94
N GLU A 296 11.31 -2.30 11.75
CA GLU A 296 12.25 -1.58 10.87
C GLU A 296 11.75 -0.18 10.49
N ILE A 297 10.48 -0.05 10.11
CA ILE A 297 9.91 1.25 9.75
C ILE A 297 9.77 2.16 10.98
N SER A 298 9.44 1.61 12.16
CA SER A 298 9.33 2.37 13.41
C SER A 298 10.68 2.90 13.92
N TYR A 299 11.76 2.14 13.68
CA TYR A 299 13.13 2.53 14.05
C TYR A 299 13.85 3.34 12.97
N THR A 300 13.19 3.65 11.86
CA THR A 300 13.78 4.50 10.82
C THR A 300 14.17 5.85 11.42
N PRO A 301 15.45 6.26 11.31
CA PRO A 301 15.90 7.52 11.88
C PRO A 301 15.26 8.68 11.10
N VAL A 302 14.54 9.50 11.84
CA VAL A 302 13.97 10.78 11.40
C VAL A 302 14.82 11.87 12.02
N LYS A 303 15.41 12.72 11.20
CA LYS A 303 16.28 13.76 11.76
C LYS A 303 15.45 14.88 12.40
N SER A 304 15.78 15.23 13.65
CA SER A 304 15.16 16.30 14.43
C SER A 304 16.12 17.44 14.74
N ALA A 305 15.57 18.57 15.21
CA ALA A 305 16.37 19.69 15.72
C ALA A 305 17.27 19.32 16.92
N THR A 306 16.98 18.22 17.62
CA THR A 306 17.73 17.71 18.78
C THR A 306 18.61 16.49 18.47
N GLY A 307 18.70 16.06 17.20
CA GLY A 307 19.39 14.84 16.78
C GLY A 307 18.46 13.83 16.09
N ASP A 308 18.91 12.60 15.89
CA ASP A 308 18.07 11.56 15.28
C ASP A 308 17.01 11.07 16.28
N ILE A 309 15.73 11.12 15.90
CA ILE A 309 14.60 10.53 16.63
C ILE A 309 14.03 9.41 15.77
N ASN A 310 13.56 8.30 16.34
CA ASN A 310 12.89 7.29 15.52
C ASN A 310 11.43 7.66 15.23
N LEU A 311 10.85 7.08 14.18
CA LEU A 311 9.47 7.38 13.76
C LEU A 311 8.44 7.10 14.85
N GLN A 312 8.61 6.02 15.61
CA GLN A 312 7.71 5.70 16.74
C GLN A 312 7.73 6.81 17.81
N GLN A 313 8.91 7.23 18.24
CA GLN A 313 9.08 8.30 19.21
C GLN A 313 8.52 9.62 18.68
N LEU A 314 8.65 9.90 17.38
CA LEU A 314 8.04 11.09 16.77
C LEU A 314 6.51 11.06 16.88
N ILE A 315 5.88 9.91 16.62
CA ILE A 315 4.43 9.74 16.76
C ILE A 315 4.02 9.88 18.23
N GLU A 316 4.74 9.24 19.14
CA GLU A 316 4.48 9.28 20.58
C GLU A 316 4.71 10.66 21.21
N GLN A 317 5.63 11.46 20.68
CA GLN A 317 5.92 12.81 21.16
C GLN A 317 5.06 13.88 20.47
N SER A 318 4.30 13.53 19.44
CA SER A 318 3.39 14.45 18.76
C SER A 318 2.35 15.01 19.74
N LYS A 319 2.08 16.32 19.67
CA LYS A 319 1.04 16.99 20.48
C LYS A 319 -0.35 16.92 19.84
N HIS A 320 -0.56 15.91 18.99
CA HIS A 320 -1.81 15.77 18.25
C HIS A 320 -2.96 15.35 19.20
N PRO A 321 -4.16 15.96 19.11
CA PRO A 321 -5.28 15.64 20.00
C PRO A 321 -5.72 14.17 19.91
N GLU A 322 -5.61 13.58 18.72
CA GLU A 322 -5.93 12.17 18.45
C GLU A 322 -4.69 11.28 18.57
N LYS A 323 -4.00 11.30 19.71
CA LYS A 323 -2.80 10.47 19.91
C LYS A 323 -3.16 8.97 19.82
N PRO A 324 -2.54 8.19 18.91
CA PRO A 324 -2.82 6.77 18.80
C PRO A 324 -2.16 5.97 19.92
N ASN A 325 -2.81 4.88 20.34
CA ASN A 325 -2.16 3.79 21.06
C ASN A 325 -1.49 2.88 20.02
N LEU A 326 -0.16 2.78 20.06
CA LEU A 326 0.62 1.91 19.14
C LEU A 326 0.60 0.43 19.54
N THR A 327 0.10 0.13 20.73
CA THR A 327 -0.12 -1.23 21.25
C THR A 327 -1.56 -1.37 21.75
N PRO A 328 -2.57 -1.30 20.87
CA PRO A 328 -3.96 -1.55 21.25
C PRO A 328 -4.18 -3.01 21.65
N ASP A 329 -5.33 -3.33 22.24
CA ASP A 329 -5.75 -4.74 22.32
C ASP A 329 -5.95 -5.31 20.92
N TRP A 330 -4.99 -6.10 20.44
CA TRP A 330 -5.00 -6.72 19.12
C TRP A 330 -6.18 -7.68 18.89
N LYS A 331 -6.88 -8.09 19.96
CA LYS A 331 -8.10 -8.92 19.87
C LYS A 331 -9.36 -8.10 19.59
N SER A 332 -9.32 -6.79 19.86
CA SER A 332 -10.46 -5.89 19.69
C SER A 332 -10.43 -5.22 18.32
N TYR A 333 -11.36 -5.61 17.43
CA TYR A 333 -11.46 -5.02 16.10
C TYR A 333 -11.67 -3.50 16.16
N ASP A 334 -12.62 -3.04 16.98
CA ASP A 334 -13.00 -1.63 17.06
C ASP A 334 -11.86 -0.76 17.63
N GLU A 335 -11.11 -1.28 18.61
CA GLU A 335 -9.97 -0.56 19.18
C GLU A 335 -8.83 -0.45 18.17
N VAL A 336 -8.50 -1.53 17.46
CA VAL A 336 -7.47 -1.52 16.42
C VAL A 336 -7.88 -0.58 15.28
N GLN A 337 -9.13 -0.63 14.82
CA GLN A 337 -9.65 0.23 13.76
C GLN A 337 -9.60 1.72 14.17
N THR A 338 -9.97 2.02 15.41
CA THR A 338 -9.92 3.39 15.95
C THR A 338 -8.48 3.90 16.01
N ASN A 339 -7.55 3.10 16.53
CA ASN A 339 -6.14 3.50 16.62
C ASN A 339 -5.47 3.59 15.24
N CYS A 340 -5.85 2.74 14.29
CA CYS A 340 -5.46 2.85 12.88
C CYS A 340 -5.88 4.21 12.31
N ARG A 341 -7.13 4.65 12.52
CA ARG A 341 -7.62 5.95 12.06
C ARG A 341 -6.83 7.10 12.69
N LYS A 342 -6.61 7.06 14.00
CA LYS A 342 -5.81 8.06 14.73
C LYS A 342 -4.40 8.14 14.19
N LEU A 343 -3.76 6.99 13.97
CA LEU A 343 -2.42 6.87 13.42
C LEU A 343 -2.34 7.48 12.01
N LYS A 344 -3.30 7.17 11.14
CA LYS A 344 -3.40 7.75 9.79
C LYS A 344 -3.48 9.27 9.83
N LEU A 345 -4.29 9.84 10.73
CA LEU A 345 -4.41 11.29 10.93
C LEU A 345 -3.11 11.90 11.45
N VAL A 346 -2.54 11.33 12.51
CA VAL A 346 -1.27 11.82 13.09
C VAL A 346 -0.16 11.80 12.05
N MET A 347 0.03 10.71 11.31
CA MET A 347 1.08 10.66 10.30
C MET A 347 0.83 11.64 9.14
N LYS A 348 -0.44 11.86 8.76
CA LYS A 348 -0.81 12.86 7.75
C LYS A 348 -0.44 14.28 8.21
N ASP A 349 -0.66 14.58 9.48
CA ASP A 349 -0.36 15.88 10.09
C ASP A 349 1.13 16.07 10.37
N LEU A 350 1.88 14.99 10.63
CA LEU A 350 3.34 14.99 10.64
C LEU A 350 3.94 15.23 9.24
N GLY A 351 3.11 15.15 8.19
CA GLY A 351 3.48 15.48 6.81
C GLY A 351 3.86 14.28 5.95
N PHE A 352 3.67 13.05 6.44
CA PHE A 352 3.91 11.86 5.63
C PHE A 352 2.89 11.74 4.50
N ASN A 353 3.34 11.32 3.32
CA ASN A 353 2.52 11.12 2.14
C ASN A 353 1.77 9.79 2.18
N LYS A 354 0.91 9.52 1.19
CA LYS A 354 0.05 8.32 1.22
C LYS A 354 0.82 7.00 1.21
N PHE A 355 1.96 6.94 0.53
CA PHE A 355 2.78 5.72 0.45
C PHE A 355 3.40 5.39 1.81
N ASP A 356 4.08 6.36 2.42
CA ASP A 356 4.75 6.19 3.72
C ASP A 356 3.73 5.88 4.83
N ARG A 357 2.58 6.56 4.83
CA ARG A 357 1.48 6.28 5.78
C ARG A 357 0.90 4.89 5.60
N ASN A 358 0.58 4.49 4.37
CA ASN A 358 -0.07 3.20 4.12
C ASN A 358 0.88 2.03 4.37
N ALA A 359 2.18 2.17 4.12
CA ALA A 359 3.16 1.17 4.51
C ALA A 359 3.19 0.98 6.04
N PHE A 360 3.27 2.08 6.80
CA PHE A 360 3.27 2.00 8.27
C PHE A 360 1.96 1.39 8.81
N ILE A 361 0.80 1.81 8.29
CA ILE A 361 -0.51 1.29 8.69
C ILE A 361 -0.64 -0.20 8.38
N TYR A 362 -0.18 -0.65 7.20
CA TYR A 362 -0.19 -2.07 6.83
C TYR A 362 0.54 -2.92 7.87
N TYR A 363 1.74 -2.50 8.26
CA TYR A 363 2.56 -3.21 9.24
C TYR A 363 2.03 -3.09 10.66
N PHE A 364 1.38 -1.97 11.01
CA PHE A 364 0.67 -1.82 12.27
C PHE A 364 -0.48 -2.83 12.39
N LEU A 365 -1.30 -2.96 11.34
CA LEU A 365 -2.44 -3.88 11.31
C LEU A 365 -2.02 -5.36 11.23
N ALA A 366 -0.79 -5.66 10.82
CA ALA A 366 -0.27 -7.03 10.71
C ALA A 366 -0.31 -7.84 12.03
N ASN A 367 -0.39 -7.16 13.18
CA ASN A 367 -0.53 -7.80 14.48
C ASN A 367 -1.96 -8.28 14.80
N ASN A 368 -2.97 -7.80 14.06
CA ASN A 368 -4.37 -8.15 14.28
C ASN A 368 -4.81 -9.34 13.41
N ALA A 369 -5.60 -10.26 13.98
CA ALA A 369 -6.06 -11.46 13.29
C ALA A 369 -7.10 -11.15 12.19
N ASP A 370 -7.96 -10.15 12.40
CA ASP A 370 -8.96 -9.75 11.40
C ASP A 370 -8.30 -9.16 10.15
N TRP A 371 -7.21 -8.40 10.29
CA TRP A 371 -6.40 -7.95 9.16
C TRP A 371 -5.81 -9.11 8.36
N LYS A 372 -5.30 -10.15 9.03
CA LYS A 372 -4.79 -11.36 8.37
C LYS A 372 -5.90 -12.12 7.64
N ASN A 373 -7.08 -12.20 8.25
CA ASN A 373 -8.26 -12.83 7.66
C ASN A 373 -8.79 -12.02 6.46
N TYR A 374 -8.72 -10.69 6.54
CA TYR A 374 -9.10 -9.81 5.44
C TYR A 374 -8.16 -10.00 4.23
N ASN A 375 -6.87 -10.21 4.47
CA ASN A 375 -5.85 -10.42 3.44
C ASN A 375 -5.58 -11.90 3.15
N ILE A 376 -6.60 -12.75 3.29
CA ILE A 376 -6.50 -14.18 2.97
C ILE A 376 -6.20 -14.41 1.48
N SER A 377 -5.31 -15.36 1.18
CA SER A 377 -4.98 -15.67 -0.22
C SER A 377 -6.09 -16.49 -0.90
N PRO A 378 -6.33 -16.30 -2.20
CA PRO A 378 -7.29 -17.12 -2.95
C PRO A 378 -6.99 -18.62 -2.89
N SER A 379 -5.71 -19.00 -2.85
CA SER A 379 -5.27 -20.39 -2.71
C SER A 379 -5.74 -21.00 -1.39
N LYS A 380 -5.63 -20.25 -0.29
CA LYS A 380 -6.04 -20.70 1.05
C LYS A 380 -7.56 -20.85 1.14
N VAL A 381 -8.30 -19.94 0.52
CA VAL A 381 -9.77 -20.02 0.40
C VAL A 381 -10.19 -21.30 -0.33
N GLN A 382 -9.47 -21.69 -1.38
CA GLN A 382 -9.77 -22.90 -2.15
C GLN A 382 -9.39 -24.19 -1.40
N SER A 383 -8.25 -24.21 -0.71
CA SER A 383 -7.72 -25.40 -0.03
C SER A 383 -8.41 -25.70 1.31
N GLU A 384 -8.73 -24.67 2.11
CA GLU A 384 -9.31 -24.85 3.46
C GLU A 384 -10.85 -24.86 3.46
N GLU A 385 -11.47 -24.98 2.28
CA GLU A 385 -12.94 -25.02 2.09
C GLU A 385 -13.71 -23.93 2.86
N ILE A 386 -13.19 -22.71 2.88
CA ILE A 386 -13.79 -21.61 3.65
C ILE A 386 -15.17 -21.26 3.09
N SER A 387 -16.20 -21.34 3.95
CA SER A 387 -17.59 -21.05 3.56
C SER A 387 -17.77 -19.60 3.09
N ALA A 388 -18.74 -19.39 2.20
CA ALA A 388 -19.09 -18.06 1.70
C ALA A 388 -19.54 -17.13 2.84
N LYS A 389 -20.15 -17.69 3.90
CA LYS A 389 -20.53 -16.93 5.10
C LYS A 389 -19.29 -16.44 5.86
N THR A 390 -18.29 -17.28 6.03
CA THR A 390 -17.03 -16.91 6.69
C THR A 390 -16.27 -15.87 5.87
N LEU A 391 -16.21 -16.01 4.54
CA LEU A 391 -15.60 -15.01 3.66
C LEU A 391 -16.29 -13.65 3.75
N LYS A 392 -17.64 -13.62 3.79
CA LYS A 392 -18.39 -12.38 4.01
C LYS A 392 -18.06 -11.73 5.35
N ASN A 393 -17.90 -12.54 6.41
CA ASN A 393 -17.50 -12.03 7.73
C ASN A 393 -16.08 -11.43 7.69
N TYR A 394 -15.12 -12.10 7.04
CA TYR A 394 -13.77 -11.55 6.86
C TYR A 394 -13.79 -10.24 6.07
N ARG A 395 -14.53 -10.19 4.96
CA ARG A 395 -14.71 -8.97 4.16
C ARG A 395 -15.35 -7.84 4.97
N SER A 396 -16.30 -8.14 5.87
CA SER A 396 -16.97 -7.11 6.66
C SER A 396 -16.04 -6.39 7.64
N LYS A 397 -14.89 -6.98 7.96
CA LYS A 397 -13.85 -6.41 8.80
C LYS A 397 -12.74 -5.75 7.97
N ASN A 398 -13.14 -4.84 7.10
CA ASN A 398 -12.28 -4.14 6.14
C ASN A 398 -11.69 -2.83 6.70
N PHE A 399 -11.73 -2.58 8.01
CA PHE A 399 -11.17 -1.36 8.58
C PHE A 399 -11.66 -0.06 7.92
N ASP A 400 -12.90 -0.01 7.42
CA ASP A 400 -13.50 1.12 6.69
C ASP A 400 -13.42 2.49 7.39
N ASN A 401 -13.48 2.53 8.72
CA ASN A 401 -13.28 3.77 9.48
C ASN A 401 -11.82 4.28 9.47
N CYS A 402 -10.86 3.48 9.01
CA CYS A 402 -9.45 3.84 8.86
C CYS A 402 -9.02 3.93 7.38
N LEU A 403 -9.36 2.91 6.59
CA LEU A 403 -8.89 2.70 5.22
C LEU A 403 -10.03 2.90 4.21
N VAL A 404 -9.71 3.57 3.11
CA VAL A 404 -10.60 3.71 1.94
C VAL A 404 -10.10 2.86 0.78
N ALA A 405 -10.92 2.65 -0.26
CA ALA A 405 -10.57 1.84 -1.43
C ALA A 405 -9.23 2.23 -2.09
N ASP A 406 -8.92 3.52 -2.12
CA ASP A 406 -7.65 4.03 -2.65
C ASP A 406 -6.45 3.58 -1.81
N ASP A 407 -6.58 3.44 -0.49
CA ASP A 407 -5.48 2.98 0.36
C ASP A 407 -5.10 1.53 0.03
N TYR A 408 -6.10 0.66 -0.18
CA TYR A 408 -5.88 -0.72 -0.61
C TYR A 408 -5.17 -0.77 -1.97
N SER A 409 -5.57 0.10 -2.90
CA SER A 409 -4.96 0.20 -4.21
C SER A 409 -3.50 0.65 -4.12
N VAL A 410 -3.21 1.64 -3.26
CA VAL A 410 -1.85 2.12 -2.97
C VAL A 410 -1.00 1.02 -2.32
N MET A 411 -1.52 0.32 -1.30
CA MET A 411 -0.82 -0.79 -0.65
C MET A 411 -0.48 -1.90 -1.66
N LYS A 412 -1.42 -2.24 -2.54
CA LYS A 412 -1.21 -3.24 -3.60
C LYS A 412 -0.15 -2.78 -4.62
N ALA A 413 -0.15 -1.51 -5.01
CA ALA A 413 0.89 -0.94 -5.88
C ALA A 413 2.29 -0.98 -5.26
N MET A 414 2.40 -0.79 -3.94
CA MET A 414 3.66 -0.94 -3.20
C MET A 414 4.12 -2.40 -3.06
N GLY A 415 3.36 -3.37 -3.58
CA GLY A 415 3.67 -4.80 -3.52
C GLY A 415 3.24 -5.49 -2.23
N LEU A 416 2.39 -4.85 -1.42
CA LEU A 416 1.86 -5.45 -0.19
C LEU A 416 0.71 -6.40 -0.51
N THR A 417 0.58 -7.46 0.30
CA THR A 417 -0.48 -8.46 0.11
C THR A 417 -1.77 -7.95 0.72
N VAL A 418 -2.57 -7.26 -0.10
CA VAL A 418 -3.91 -6.80 0.30
C VAL A 418 -4.97 -7.18 -0.72
N ASN A 419 -6.16 -7.52 -0.23
CA ASN A 419 -7.31 -7.82 -1.07
C ASN A 419 -8.10 -6.55 -1.40
N THR A 420 -8.28 -6.27 -2.69
CA THR A 420 -9.17 -5.21 -3.19
C THR A 420 -10.61 -5.72 -3.33
N ASP A 421 -11.58 -4.83 -3.55
CA ASP A 421 -12.98 -5.22 -3.78
C ASP A 421 -13.14 -6.20 -4.96
N SER A 422 -12.31 -6.05 -5.99
CA SER A 422 -12.26 -6.99 -7.13
C SER A 422 -11.83 -8.40 -6.69
N ASP A 423 -10.81 -8.50 -5.83
CA ASP A 423 -10.30 -9.79 -5.35
C ASP A 423 -11.36 -10.47 -4.49
N TRP A 424 -12.02 -9.72 -3.62
CA TRP A 424 -13.14 -10.22 -2.80
C TRP A 424 -14.33 -10.70 -3.63
N THR A 425 -14.65 -9.99 -4.70
CA THR A 425 -15.72 -10.39 -5.62
C THR A 425 -15.37 -11.71 -6.29
N GLN A 426 -14.14 -11.84 -6.80
CA GLN A 426 -13.65 -13.08 -7.42
C GLN A 426 -13.65 -14.27 -6.45
N MET A 427 -13.14 -14.08 -5.22
CA MET A 427 -13.16 -15.12 -4.19
C MET A 427 -14.59 -15.50 -3.78
N GLY A 428 -15.48 -14.50 -3.65
CA GLY A 428 -16.89 -14.71 -3.34
C GLY A 428 -17.61 -15.53 -4.40
N ASP A 429 -17.43 -15.18 -5.69
CA ASP A 429 -18.03 -15.91 -6.81
C ASP A 429 -17.50 -17.35 -6.90
N SER A 430 -16.20 -17.55 -6.68
CA SER A 430 -15.59 -18.88 -6.66
C SER A 430 -16.14 -19.74 -5.52
N SER A 431 -16.28 -19.17 -4.32
CA SER A 431 -16.83 -19.87 -3.15
C SER A 431 -18.31 -20.19 -3.33
N GLN A 432 -19.10 -19.23 -3.84
CA GLN A 432 -20.52 -19.44 -4.12
C GLN A 432 -20.76 -20.52 -5.18
N LYS A 433 -19.98 -20.53 -6.28
CA LYS A 433 -20.06 -21.59 -7.29
C LYS A 433 -19.76 -22.97 -6.70
N LYS A 434 -18.75 -23.05 -5.81
CA LYS A 434 -18.42 -24.28 -5.09
C LYS A 434 -19.56 -24.71 -4.16
N GLU A 435 -20.14 -23.81 -3.37
CA GLU A 435 -21.29 -24.13 -2.51
C GLU A 435 -22.52 -24.58 -3.32
N GLN A 436 -22.82 -23.91 -4.44
CA GLN A 436 -23.92 -24.29 -5.33
C GLN A 436 -23.73 -25.69 -5.92
N PHE A 437 -22.48 -26.10 -6.20
CA PHE A 437 -22.16 -27.43 -6.68
C PHE A 437 -22.48 -28.52 -5.62
N PHE A 438 -22.19 -28.26 -4.34
CA PHE A 438 -22.45 -29.22 -3.26
C PHE A 438 -23.89 -29.16 -2.68
N MET A 439 -24.67 -28.12 -2.99
CA MET A 439 -26.00 -27.93 -2.41
C MET A 439 -26.96 -29.12 -2.64
N PRO A 440 -27.04 -29.72 -3.84
CA PRO A 440 -27.89 -30.88 -4.06
C PRO A 440 -27.47 -32.10 -3.22
N LEU A 441 -26.15 -32.34 -3.08
CA LEU A 441 -25.61 -33.42 -2.25
C LEU A 441 -26.05 -33.26 -0.79
N LYS A 442 -25.84 -32.08 -0.20
CA LYS A 442 -26.20 -31.80 1.20
C LYS A 442 -27.70 -31.91 1.45
N SER A 443 -28.52 -31.54 0.45
CA SER A 443 -29.97 -31.68 0.53
C SER A 443 -30.39 -33.16 0.59
N ILE A 444 -29.80 -34.00 -0.28
CA ILE A 444 -30.07 -35.43 -0.31
C ILE A 444 -29.54 -36.12 0.95
N GLU A 445 -28.33 -35.78 1.39
CA GLU A 445 -27.74 -36.27 2.63
C GLU A 445 -28.67 -36.02 3.83
N ARG A 446 -29.12 -34.76 4.01
CA ARG A 446 -30.01 -34.42 5.13
C ARG A 446 -31.29 -35.24 5.12
N GLN A 447 -31.88 -35.43 3.94
CA GLN A 447 -33.12 -36.18 3.80
C GLN A 447 -32.89 -37.69 4.00
N LEU A 448 -31.79 -38.25 3.46
CA LEU A 448 -31.44 -39.66 3.62
C LEU A 448 -31.08 -40.00 5.07
N VAL A 449 -30.31 -39.15 5.76
CA VAL A 449 -29.98 -39.32 7.19
C VAL A 449 -31.24 -39.25 8.05
N ALA A 450 -32.17 -38.34 7.75
CA ALA A 450 -33.45 -38.25 8.44
C ALA A 450 -34.28 -39.54 8.27
N VAL A 451 -34.35 -40.07 7.04
CA VAL A 451 -35.01 -41.35 6.76
C VAL A 451 -34.36 -42.49 7.55
N ILE A 452 -33.04 -42.66 7.47
CA ILE A 452 -32.34 -43.80 8.08
C ILE A 452 -32.47 -43.79 9.62
N LYS A 453 -32.49 -42.61 10.24
CA LYS A 453 -32.64 -42.47 11.69
C LYS A 453 -34.08 -42.60 12.19
N ASN A 454 -35.07 -42.66 11.29
CA ASN A 454 -36.46 -42.75 11.69
C ASN A 454 -36.80 -44.19 12.15
N PRO A 455 -37.29 -44.40 13.39
CA PRO A 455 -37.64 -45.74 13.87
C PRO A 455 -38.92 -46.32 13.25
N ASN A 456 -39.78 -45.49 12.62
CA ASN A 456 -41.06 -45.90 12.07
C ASN A 456 -40.96 -46.21 10.57
N LYS A 457 -41.11 -47.49 10.20
CA LYS A 457 -41.02 -47.96 8.80
C LYS A 457 -42.00 -47.27 7.84
N THR A 458 -43.22 -46.98 8.29
CA THR A 458 -44.23 -46.31 7.45
C THR A 458 -43.84 -44.85 7.18
N GLU A 459 -43.26 -44.20 8.18
CA GLU A 459 -42.79 -42.82 8.05
C GLU A 459 -41.52 -42.76 7.20
N MET A 460 -40.60 -43.72 7.36
CA MET A 460 -39.44 -43.89 6.48
C MET A 460 -39.85 -44.00 5.00
N GLU A 461 -40.88 -44.80 4.70
CA GLU A 461 -41.38 -44.98 3.34
C GLU A 461 -41.91 -43.66 2.76
N SER A 462 -42.71 -42.94 3.54
CA SER A 462 -43.25 -41.64 3.13
C SER A 462 -42.17 -40.58 2.88
N GLN A 463 -41.07 -40.62 3.64
CA GLN A 463 -39.96 -39.68 3.53
C GLN A 463 -38.99 -40.05 2.41
N ILE A 464 -38.79 -41.35 2.13
CA ILE A 464 -37.88 -41.80 1.07
C ILE A 464 -38.52 -41.79 -0.31
N PHE A 465 -39.83 -42.05 -0.42
CA PHE A 465 -40.55 -42.05 -1.70
C PHE A 465 -40.25 -40.83 -2.61
N PRO A 466 -40.36 -39.56 -2.13
CA PRO A 466 -40.10 -38.39 -2.96
C PRO A 466 -38.61 -38.22 -3.34
N LEU A 467 -37.70 -38.92 -2.67
CA LEU A 467 -36.27 -38.88 -2.96
C LEU A 467 -35.85 -39.80 -4.10
N LEU A 468 -36.67 -40.78 -4.49
CA LEU A 468 -36.28 -41.82 -5.43
C LEU A 468 -36.89 -41.57 -6.81
N ASN A 469 -36.11 -41.78 -7.87
CA ASN A 469 -36.62 -41.78 -9.23
C ASN A 469 -35.77 -42.69 -10.13
N THR A 470 -36.39 -43.51 -10.97
CA THR A 470 -35.65 -44.22 -12.04
C THR A 470 -36.22 -43.88 -13.40
N VAL A 471 -35.35 -43.90 -14.42
CA VAL A 471 -35.75 -43.69 -15.82
C VAL A 471 -36.79 -44.73 -16.28
N LYS A 472 -36.77 -45.95 -15.70
CA LYS A 472 -37.67 -47.05 -16.11
C LYS A 472 -39.03 -47.04 -15.40
N ASN A 473 -39.07 -46.75 -14.08
CA ASN A 473 -40.27 -46.93 -13.26
C ASN A 473 -40.79 -45.63 -12.60
N GLY A 474 -40.11 -44.50 -12.79
CA GLY A 474 -40.53 -43.20 -12.28
C GLY A 474 -40.33 -43.00 -10.77
N ASP A 475 -41.09 -42.07 -10.20
CA ASP A 475 -40.99 -41.65 -8.80
C ASP A 475 -41.24 -42.80 -7.82
N GLY A 476 -40.47 -42.84 -6.72
CA GLY A 476 -40.59 -43.86 -5.68
C GLY A 476 -39.86 -45.17 -5.98
N SER A 477 -39.06 -45.23 -7.05
CA SER A 477 -38.24 -46.38 -7.43
C SER A 477 -36.76 -46.02 -7.53
N VAL A 478 -35.87 -46.96 -7.23
CA VAL A 478 -34.40 -46.77 -7.30
C VAL A 478 -33.71 -48.02 -7.81
N LEU A 479 -32.61 -47.85 -8.56
CA LEU A 479 -31.71 -48.96 -8.90
C LEU A 479 -30.81 -49.29 -7.71
N VAL A 480 -30.93 -50.48 -7.14
CA VAL A 480 -30.04 -50.96 -6.08
C VAL A 480 -28.98 -51.90 -6.63
N GLN A 481 -27.72 -51.59 -6.37
CA GLN A 481 -26.57 -52.45 -6.66
C GLN A 481 -25.92 -52.92 -5.36
N ASN A 482 -25.37 -54.13 -5.39
CA ASN A 482 -24.70 -54.72 -4.24
C ASN A 482 -23.27 -55.10 -4.61
N HIS A 483 -22.32 -54.39 -4.03
CA HIS A 483 -20.88 -54.68 -4.13
C HIS A 483 -20.29 -55.08 -2.77
N LEU A 484 -21.13 -55.42 -1.78
CA LEU A 484 -20.74 -55.99 -0.48
C LEU A 484 -20.52 -57.52 -0.53
N GLY A 485 -20.75 -58.17 -1.67
CA GLY A 485 -20.74 -59.64 -1.81
C GLY A 485 -22.10 -60.30 -1.48
N ASN A 486 -22.10 -61.61 -1.19
CA ASN A 486 -23.29 -62.40 -0.82
C ASN A 486 -23.80 -62.05 0.59
N PHE A 487 -24.30 -60.83 0.72
CA PHE A 487 -24.68 -60.21 1.98
C PHE A 487 -26.11 -60.56 2.44
N GLY A 488 -26.91 -61.19 1.57
CA GLY A 488 -28.28 -61.55 1.88
C GLY A 488 -29.27 -60.40 1.70
N LEU A 489 -28.95 -59.40 0.88
CA LEU A 489 -29.95 -58.44 0.36
C LEU A 489 -31.12 -59.19 -0.29
N GLU A 490 -30.84 -60.33 -0.92
CA GLU A 490 -31.81 -61.27 -1.46
C GLU A 490 -32.77 -61.83 -0.40
N LYS A 491 -32.33 -61.96 0.86
CA LYS A 491 -33.17 -62.39 2.00
C LYS A 491 -34.00 -61.24 2.55
N LEU A 492 -33.49 -60.01 2.49
CA LEU A 492 -34.19 -58.80 2.96
C LEU A 492 -35.27 -58.32 1.99
N LEU A 493 -35.13 -58.63 0.70
CA LEU A 493 -36.06 -58.24 -0.37
C LEU A 493 -37.13 -59.29 -0.69
N GLN A 494 -37.16 -60.43 0.03
CA GLN A 494 -38.20 -61.45 -0.15
C GLN A 494 -39.54 -60.98 0.43
N PRO A 495 -40.66 -61.08 -0.31
CA PRO A 495 -41.97 -60.89 0.26
C PRO A 495 -42.21 -61.97 1.34
N ALA A 496 -42.78 -61.59 2.48
CA ALA A 496 -43.14 -62.53 3.53
C ALA A 496 -43.99 -63.67 2.94
N SER A 497 -43.54 -64.91 3.09
CA SER A 497 -44.25 -66.09 2.65
C SER A 497 -45.66 -66.08 3.25
N VAL A 498 -46.67 -65.92 2.40
CA VAL A 498 -48.07 -66.05 2.78
C VAL A 498 -48.30 -67.50 3.24
N THR A 499 -48.50 -67.70 4.53
CA THR A 499 -48.94 -68.97 5.11
C THR A 499 -50.38 -69.22 4.64
N PRO A 500 -50.69 -70.30 3.88
CA PRO A 500 -52.08 -70.65 3.64
C PRO A 500 -52.71 -71.14 4.94
N ALA A 501 -53.85 -70.56 5.30
CA ALA A 501 -54.71 -71.06 6.36
C ALA A 501 -55.43 -72.34 5.90
N THR A 502 -55.33 -73.43 6.68
CA THR A 502 -56.36 -74.47 6.89
C THR A 502 -55.84 -75.51 7.90
N THR A 503 -56.43 -75.61 9.10
CA THR A 503 -57.43 -76.60 9.58
C THR A 503 -56.88 -77.98 9.94
N ASP A 504 -57.29 -78.45 11.12
CA ASP A 504 -56.94 -79.70 11.81
C ASP A 504 -56.98 -80.97 10.96
N SER A 505 -55.99 -81.86 11.17
CA SER A 505 -56.16 -83.26 11.63
C SER A 505 -54.92 -84.12 11.31
N SER A 506 -54.32 -84.68 12.37
CA SER A 506 -53.65 -85.99 12.48
C SER A 506 -52.69 -86.54 11.38
N THR A 507 -51.56 -87.03 11.92
CA THR A 507 -50.66 -88.11 11.46
C THR A 507 -49.51 -87.78 10.50
N SER A 508 -48.32 -88.16 10.98
CA SER A 508 -46.98 -87.86 10.51
C SER A 508 -46.64 -88.45 9.14
N THR A 509 -45.96 -87.66 8.29
CA THR A 509 -44.99 -88.15 7.31
C THR A 509 -43.99 -87.04 6.97
N VAL A 510 -42.73 -87.43 6.87
CA VAL A 510 -41.58 -86.58 6.53
C VAL A 510 -41.70 -86.15 5.07
N THR A 511 -41.65 -84.85 4.79
CA THR A 511 -41.22 -84.33 3.48
C THR A 511 -40.48 -83.01 3.68
N THR A 512 -39.22 -83.05 3.25
CA THR A 512 -38.28 -81.96 3.02
C THR A 512 -38.93 -80.75 2.37
N SER A 513 -38.89 -79.60 3.05
CA SER A 513 -39.15 -78.30 2.43
C SER A 513 -38.02 -77.97 1.46
N THR A 514 -38.38 -77.98 0.19
CA THR A 514 -37.60 -77.49 -0.95
C THR A 514 -37.18 -76.04 -0.71
N THR A 515 -35.87 -75.84 -0.57
CA THR A 515 -35.21 -74.54 -0.60
C THR A 515 -35.41 -73.91 -1.98
N THR A 516 -36.21 -72.85 -2.05
CA THR A 516 -36.21 -71.95 -3.21
C THR A 516 -34.81 -71.37 -3.36
N PRO A 517 -34.14 -71.50 -4.54
CA PRO A 517 -32.78 -71.01 -4.70
C PRO A 517 -32.75 -69.48 -4.62
N LEU A 518 -31.85 -68.96 -3.77
CA LEU A 518 -31.50 -67.54 -3.70
C LEU A 518 -31.04 -67.07 -5.09
N THR A 519 -31.82 -66.20 -5.72
CA THR A 519 -31.43 -65.56 -6.98
C THR A 519 -30.45 -64.43 -6.65
N PRO A 520 -29.16 -64.52 -7.01
CA PRO A 520 -28.19 -63.47 -6.72
C PRO A 520 -28.59 -62.17 -7.44
N ILE A 521 -28.43 -61.02 -6.77
CA ILE A 521 -28.61 -59.73 -7.45
C ILE A 521 -27.60 -59.66 -8.60
N PRO A 522 -28.04 -59.48 -9.86
CA PRO A 522 -27.14 -59.37 -11.01
C PRO A 522 -26.18 -58.19 -10.81
N GLY A 523 -24.97 -58.26 -11.37
CA GLY A 523 -24.01 -57.14 -11.33
C GLY A 523 -24.55 -55.83 -11.92
N GLU A 524 -25.63 -55.89 -12.70
CA GLU A 524 -26.36 -54.75 -13.25
C GLU A 524 -27.30 -54.05 -12.22
N GLY A 525 -27.64 -54.72 -11.11
CA GLY A 525 -28.53 -54.22 -10.04
C GLY A 525 -30.00 -54.61 -10.21
N LEU A 526 -30.82 -54.32 -9.19
CA LEU A 526 -32.27 -54.56 -9.15
C LEU A 526 -33.02 -53.25 -8.91
N ILE A 527 -34.08 -52.98 -9.69
CA ILE A 527 -34.96 -51.84 -9.42
C ILE A 527 -35.95 -52.24 -8.33
N ILE A 528 -35.97 -51.50 -7.23
CA ILE A 528 -36.87 -51.72 -6.10
C ILE A 528 -37.68 -50.46 -5.80
N ASN A 529 -38.82 -50.62 -5.14
CA ASN A 529 -39.65 -49.50 -4.69
C ASN A 529 -39.21 -48.99 -3.30
N ALA A 530 -39.77 -47.85 -2.88
CA ALA A 530 -39.52 -47.24 -1.57
C ALA A 530 -39.73 -48.21 -0.39
N GLN A 531 -40.81 -48.99 -0.41
CA GLN A 531 -41.14 -49.96 0.64
C GLN A 531 -40.04 -51.04 0.78
N GLN A 532 -39.58 -51.59 -0.34
CA GLN A 532 -38.50 -52.58 -0.38
C GLN A 532 -37.18 -51.98 0.08
N LEU A 533 -36.89 -50.73 -0.28
CA LEU A 533 -35.68 -50.04 0.18
C LEU A 533 -35.72 -49.81 1.71
N VAL A 534 -36.87 -49.47 2.27
CA VAL A 534 -37.05 -49.34 3.73
C VAL A 534 -36.80 -50.67 4.45
N GLN A 535 -37.22 -51.80 3.88
CA GLN A 535 -36.93 -53.12 4.41
C GLN A 535 -35.42 -53.39 4.47
N VAL A 536 -34.69 -53.01 3.41
CA VAL A 536 -33.22 -53.11 3.36
C VAL A 536 -32.57 -52.22 4.43
N LEU A 537 -32.91 -50.93 4.48
CA LEU A 537 -32.31 -49.97 5.42
C LEU A 537 -32.60 -50.34 6.88
N SER A 538 -33.82 -50.78 7.18
CA SER A 538 -34.18 -51.25 8.53
C SER A 538 -33.46 -52.55 8.89
N GLY A 539 -33.32 -53.47 7.93
CA GLY A 539 -32.66 -54.76 8.13
C GLY A 539 -31.16 -54.67 8.36
N LEU A 540 -30.51 -53.60 7.87
CA LEU A 540 -29.08 -53.34 8.09
C LEU A 540 -28.75 -52.94 9.53
N MET A 541 -29.73 -52.52 10.34
CA MET A 541 -29.53 -52.11 11.74
C MET A 541 -28.43 -51.03 11.88
N ILE A 542 -28.51 -49.98 11.07
CA ILE A 542 -27.52 -48.89 11.04
C ILE A 542 -27.47 -48.19 12.42
N GLN A 543 -26.26 -47.94 12.91
CA GLN A 543 -26.00 -47.29 14.20
C GLN A 543 -25.55 -45.84 14.02
N GLU A 544 -24.45 -45.63 13.28
CA GLU A 544 -23.88 -44.31 13.01
C GLU A 544 -23.74 -44.09 11.50
N LEU A 545 -23.78 -42.82 11.08
CA LEU A 545 -23.67 -42.37 9.69
C LEU A 545 -22.59 -41.29 9.66
N SER A 546 -21.69 -41.33 8.67
CA SER A 546 -20.80 -40.21 8.37
C SER A 546 -21.56 -39.10 7.64
N CYS A 547 -20.91 -37.95 7.43
CA CYS A 547 -21.37 -37.00 6.43
C CYS A 547 -21.12 -37.53 5.00
N ALA A 548 -21.85 -36.99 4.02
CA ALA A 548 -21.73 -37.41 2.62
C ALA A 548 -20.63 -36.64 1.86
N ARG A 549 -19.87 -37.34 1.02
CA ARG A 549 -18.79 -36.78 0.19
C ARG A 549 -19.00 -37.09 -1.29
N LEU A 550 -18.48 -36.25 -2.19
CA LEU A 550 -18.40 -36.60 -3.61
C LEU A 550 -17.18 -37.46 -3.90
N ILE A 551 -17.28 -38.30 -4.94
CA ILE A 551 -16.13 -39.02 -5.49
C ILE A 551 -15.20 -38.01 -6.21
N PRO A 552 -13.90 -37.92 -5.85
CA PRO A 552 -12.98 -36.94 -6.43
C PRO A 552 -12.89 -36.98 -7.96
N GLU A 553 -12.97 -38.18 -8.56
CA GLU A 553 -12.92 -38.39 -10.01
C GLU A 553 -14.06 -37.68 -10.78
N GLN A 554 -15.12 -37.29 -10.07
CA GLN A 554 -16.28 -36.59 -10.64
C GLN A 554 -16.25 -35.06 -10.44
N LEU A 555 -15.26 -34.48 -9.74
CA LEU A 555 -15.17 -33.01 -9.58
C LEU A 555 -15.12 -32.26 -10.91
N ASN A 556 -14.74 -32.93 -12.01
CA ASN A 556 -14.65 -32.36 -13.35
C ASN A 556 -15.65 -32.94 -14.37
N LYS A 557 -16.64 -33.75 -13.94
CA LYS A 557 -17.61 -34.41 -14.84
C LYS A 557 -19.06 -34.03 -14.49
N PRO A 558 -19.76 -33.23 -15.33
CA PRO A 558 -21.02 -32.57 -14.96
C PRO A 558 -22.30 -33.41 -15.11
N VAL A 559 -22.22 -34.67 -15.57
CA VAL A 559 -23.42 -35.40 -16.07
C VAL A 559 -24.06 -36.29 -14.99
N VAL A 560 -23.27 -36.77 -14.03
CA VAL A 560 -23.73 -37.69 -12.98
C VAL A 560 -22.99 -37.36 -11.70
N THR A 561 -23.70 -36.95 -10.65
CA THR A 561 -23.11 -36.66 -9.34
C THR A 561 -23.35 -37.83 -8.41
N THR A 562 -22.27 -38.39 -7.88
CA THR A 562 -22.31 -39.52 -6.96
C THR A 562 -21.82 -39.08 -5.58
N GLY A 563 -22.68 -39.26 -4.58
CA GLY A 563 -22.36 -39.11 -3.17
C GLY A 563 -22.02 -40.44 -2.53
N ILE A 564 -21.16 -40.42 -1.50
CA ILE A 564 -20.86 -41.57 -0.65
C ILE A 564 -21.09 -41.19 0.79
N LEU A 565 -21.73 -42.08 1.54
CA LEU A 565 -21.93 -41.98 2.96
C LEU A 565 -21.48 -43.29 3.62
N LEU A 566 -20.66 -43.20 4.67
CA LEU A 566 -20.22 -44.37 5.43
C LEU A 566 -21.19 -44.63 6.59
N PHE A 567 -21.39 -45.90 6.93
CA PHE A 567 -22.28 -46.29 8.01
C PHE A 567 -21.72 -47.44 8.82
N THR A 568 -21.95 -47.42 10.13
CA THR A 568 -21.68 -48.55 11.03
C THR A 568 -22.98 -49.24 11.40
N THR A 569 -22.90 -50.49 11.82
CA THR A 569 -24.06 -51.34 12.13
C THR A 569 -24.00 -51.87 13.55
N ARG A 570 -25.16 -52.18 14.13
CA ARG A 570 -25.26 -52.80 15.44
C ARG A 570 -24.90 -54.29 15.40
N GLU A 571 -24.52 -54.82 16.56
CA GLU A 571 -24.37 -56.27 16.75
C GLU A 571 -25.68 -57.00 16.39
N GLY A 572 -25.56 -58.11 15.64
CA GLY A 572 -26.70 -58.84 15.08
C GLY A 572 -27.14 -58.36 13.69
N SER A 573 -26.56 -57.29 13.15
CA SER A 573 -26.74 -56.91 11.74
C SER A 573 -26.21 -58.01 10.81
N PRO A 574 -26.84 -58.21 9.64
CA PRO A 574 -26.25 -59.07 8.61
C PRO A 574 -24.83 -58.62 8.20
N ARG A 575 -24.46 -57.34 8.44
CA ARG A 575 -23.13 -56.75 8.18
C ARG A 575 -22.46 -56.45 9.50
N PRO A 576 -21.43 -57.19 9.91
CA PRO A 576 -20.60 -56.72 11.00
C PRO A 576 -19.85 -55.44 10.55
N ASN A 577 -19.72 -54.49 11.47
CA ASN A 577 -18.91 -53.26 11.37
C ASN A 577 -19.38 -52.20 10.34
N GLY A 578 -20.21 -52.58 9.36
CA GLY A 578 -20.89 -51.66 8.44
C GLY A 578 -20.27 -51.60 7.03
N GLY A 579 -20.41 -50.44 6.37
CA GLY A 579 -20.01 -50.28 4.97
C GLY A 579 -20.19 -48.86 4.42
N ALA A 580 -20.13 -48.74 3.09
CA ALA A 580 -20.36 -47.50 2.36
C ALA A 580 -21.66 -47.59 1.56
N LEU A 581 -22.45 -46.51 1.57
CA LEU A 581 -23.63 -46.29 0.75
C LEU A 581 -23.27 -45.24 -0.29
N GLU A 582 -23.08 -45.68 -1.53
CA GLU A 582 -22.88 -44.83 -2.69
C GLU A 582 -24.25 -44.52 -3.30
N PHE A 583 -24.56 -43.26 -3.58
CA PHE A 583 -25.82 -42.86 -4.18
C PHE A 583 -25.58 -41.91 -5.34
N GLU A 584 -26.16 -42.23 -6.48
CA GLU A 584 -26.13 -41.42 -7.69
C GLU A 584 -27.40 -40.59 -7.76
N PHE A 585 -27.26 -39.29 -8.04
CA PHE A 585 -28.39 -38.40 -8.06
C PHE A 585 -28.36 -37.37 -9.18
N SER A 586 -29.55 -36.96 -9.59
CA SER A 586 -29.77 -35.90 -10.57
C SER A 586 -31.08 -35.17 -10.27
N GLY A 587 -31.13 -33.85 -10.45
CA GLY A 587 -32.35 -33.08 -10.22
C GLY A 587 -32.90 -33.17 -8.78
N GLY A 588 -32.02 -33.44 -7.80
CA GLY A 588 -32.40 -33.60 -6.39
C GLY A 588 -33.01 -34.96 -6.01
N LYS A 589 -33.04 -35.92 -6.94
CA LYS A 589 -33.52 -37.30 -6.70
C LYS A 589 -32.41 -38.32 -6.89
N ILE A 590 -32.47 -39.40 -6.11
CA ILE A 590 -31.56 -40.54 -6.15
C ILE A 590 -32.04 -41.51 -7.24
N ASN A 591 -31.16 -41.79 -8.19
CA ASN A 591 -31.41 -42.71 -9.28
C ASN A 591 -30.87 -44.11 -9.02
N ARG A 592 -29.77 -44.18 -8.26
CA ARG A 592 -29.08 -45.43 -7.96
C ARG A 592 -28.53 -45.38 -6.54
N ILE A 593 -28.61 -46.50 -5.83
CA ILE A 593 -27.95 -46.74 -4.56
C ILE A 593 -27.10 -47.99 -4.72
N ALA A 594 -25.84 -47.93 -4.29
CA ALA A 594 -24.97 -49.08 -4.22
C ALA A 594 -24.41 -49.23 -2.81
N PHE A 595 -24.56 -50.42 -2.24
CA PHE A 595 -23.89 -50.77 -0.99
C PHE A 595 -22.53 -51.37 -1.31
N GLN A 596 -21.45 -50.83 -0.73
CA GLN A 596 -20.06 -51.18 -1.05
C GLN A 596 -19.24 -51.51 0.19
N SER A 597 -18.28 -52.42 0.04
CA SER A 597 -17.27 -52.66 1.07
C SER A 597 -16.36 -51.43 1.21
N PRO A 598 -15.97 -51.03 2.44
CA PRO A 598 -14.98 -49.96 2.65
C PRO A 598 -13.65 -50.22 1.91
N THR A 599 -13.32 -51.48 1.64
CA THR A 599 -12.12 -51.91 0.91
C THR A 599 -12.23 -51.85 -0.62
N PHE A 600 -13.40 -51.51 -1.19
CA PHE A 600 -13.63 -51.56 -2.63
C PHE A 600 -13.03 -50.36 -3.41
N ARG A 601 -12.80 -49.21 -2.75
CA ARG A 601 -12.29 -47.97 -3.36
C ARG A 601 -11.12 -47.33 -2.60
N ASP A 602 -10.48 -48.05 -1.67
CA ASP A 602 -9.48 -47.48 -0.73
C ASP A 602 -9.96 -46.16 -0.11
N PHE A 603 -11.16 -46.17 0.48
CA PHE A 603 -11.75 -44.96 1.08
C PHE A 603 -10.89 -44.36 2.18
N GLU A 604 -10.07 -45.16 2.85
CA GLU A 604 -9.10 -44.66 3.83
C GLU A 604 -8.04 -43.78 3.17
N GLN A 605 -7.52 -44.20 2.01
CA GLN A 605 -6.56 -43.41 1.26
C GLN A 605 -7.22 -42.14 0.71
N ASP A 606 -8.48 -42.19 0.28
CA ASP A 606 -9.21 -40.98 -0.14
C ASP A 606 -9.42 -39.97 1.01
N VAL A 607 -9.72 -40.46 2.22
CA VAL A 607 -9.85 -39.58 3.40
C VAL A 607 -8.49 -39.00 3.80
N ILE A 608 -7.38 -39.72 3.57
CA ILE A 608 -6.02 -39.21 3.80
C ILE A 608 -5.64 -38.16 2.75
N ASP A 609 -5.88 -38.45 1.47
CA ASP A 609 -5.50 -37.58 0.35
C ASP A 609 -6.40 -36.33 0.29
N HIS A 610 -7.68 -36.47 0.65
CA HIS A 610 -8.68 -35.42 0.70
C HIS A 610 -9.39 -35.45 2.06
N PRO A 611 -8.84 -34.81 3.10
CA PRO A 611 -9.41 -34.88 4.46
C PRO A 611 -10.77 -34.17 4.60
N GLU A 612 -11.09 -33.22 3.72
CA GLU A 612 -12.37 -32.52 3.69
C GLU A 612 -12.83 -32.29 2.24
N VAL A 613 -14.08 -32.68 1.95
CA VAL A 613 -14.69 -32.49 0.63
C VAL A 613 -16.11 -31.97 0.81
N GLY A 614 -16.41 -30.80 0.24
CA GLY A 614 -17.75 -30.20 0.31
C GLY A 614 -18.18 -29.82 1.74
N GLY A 615 -17.24 -29.59 2.65
CA GLY A 615 -17.47 -29.33 4.07
C GLY A 615 -17.79 -30.58 4.88
N CYS A 616 -17.47 -31.78 4.36
CA CYS A 616 -17.56 -33.04 5.09
C CYS A 616 -16.17 -33.56 5.44
N ARG A 617 -15.88 -33.63 6.74
CA ARG A 617 -14.67 -34.23 7.32
C ARG A 617 -15.06 -35.45 8.14
N ILE A 618 -14.54 -36.62 7.76
CA ILE A 618 -14.79 -37.88 8.46
C ILE A 618 -13.69 -38.09 9.51
N ASP A 619 -14.08 -38.32 10.76
CA ASP A 619 -13.15 -38.55 11.86
C ASP A 619 -12.43 -39.91 11.67
N PRO A 620 -11.08 -39.98 11.81
CA PRO A 620 -10.36 -41.24 11.85
C PRO A 620 -10.92 -42.27 12.85
N VAL A 621 -11.48 -41.81 13.98
CA VAL A 621 -12.13 -42.67 14.98
C VAL A 621 -13.37 -43.36 14.41
N PHE A 622 -14.09 -42.71 13.49
CA PHE A 622 -15.22 -43.32 12.79
C PHE A 622 -14.74 -44.40 11.82
N LEU A 623 -13.66 -44.14 11.07
CA LEU A 623 -13.09 -45.12 10.13
C LEU A 623 -12.61 -46.39 10.83
N ALA A 624 -12.01 -46.26 12.01
CA ALA A 624 -11.57 -47.40 12.81
C ALA A 624 -12.72 -48.35 13.22
N LYS A 625 -13.98 -47.89 13.24
CA LYS A 625 -15.15 -48.72 13.55
C LYS A 625 -15.62 -49.59 12.37
N LEU A 626 -15.12 -49.34 11.15
CA LEU A 626 -15.50 -50.07 9.94
C LEU A 626 -14.68 -51.36 9.73
N HIS A 627 -13.64 -51.56 10.54
CA HIS A 627 -12.82 -52.79 10.62
C HIS A 627 -13.05 -53.48 11.95
#